data_AF-A0A960D5U5-F1
#
_entry.id   AF-A0A960D5U5-F1
#
_cell.length_a   1.000
_cell.length_b   1.000
_cell.length_c   1.000
_cell.angle_alpha   90.00
_cell.angle_beta   90.00
_cell.angle_gamma   90.00
#
_symmetry.space_group_name_H-M   'P 1'
#
loop_
_entity.id
_entity.type
_entity.pdbx_description
1 polymer ?
#
loop_
_entity_poly.entity_id
_entity_poly.type
_entity_poly.pdbx_seq_one_letter_code
_entity_poly.pdbx_strand_id
1 'polypeptide(L)' 'MTSDPLVGALLDGRYRVEARIATGGMSTVYRGLDVRLDRPVALKVMDSRYAADGQFLARFQLEARA' A
#
# COMPACT_ATOMS: atom_id res chain seq x y z
N MET A 1 21.92 0.85 -0.77
CA MET A 1 20.73 0.99 -1.64
C MET A 1 19.73 -0.07 -1.21
N THR A 2 18.87 0.23 -0.23
CA THR A 2 17.92 -0.77 0.29
C THR A 2 16.75 -0.84 -0.68
N SER A 3 16.61 -1.97 -1.39
CA SER A 3 15.46 -2.23 -2.25
C SER A 3 14.19 -2.20 -1.40
N ASP A 4 13.14 -1.55 -1.89
CA ASP A 4 11.83 -1.57 -1.24
C ASP A 4 11.26 -2.99 -1.37
N PRO A 5 11.01 -3.71 -0.26
CA PRO A 5 10.62 -5.13 -0.31
C PRO A 5 9.24 -5.34 -0.95
N LEU A 6 8.44 -4.30 -1.08
CA LEU A 6 7.11 -4.40 -1.68
C LEU A 6 7.14 -4.27 -3.20
N VAL A 7 8.14 -3.61 -3.79
CA VAL A 7 8.21 -3.47 -5.25
C VAL A 7 8.40 -4.84 -5.90
N GLY A 8 7.49 -5.21 -6.81
CA GLY A 8 7.42 -6.52 -7.44
C GLY A 8 6.53 -7.53 -6.71
N ALA A 9 6.07 -7.24 -5.49
CA ALA A 9 5.19 -8.13 -4.74
C ALA A 9 3.77 -8.18 -5.35
N LEU A 10 3.10 -9.32 -5.15
CA LEU A 10 1.69 -9.52 -5.48
C LEU A 10 0.87 -9.58 -4.19
N LEU A 11 0.17 -8.49 -3.87
CA LEU A 11 -0.66 -8.37 -2.67
C LEU A 11 -2.01 -9.04 -2.92
N ASP A 12 -2.43 -9.87 -1.97
CA ASP A 12 -3.72 -10.59 -2.01
C ASP A 12 -3.95 -11.41 -3.30
N GLY A 13 -2.85 -11.82 -3.96
CA GLY A 13 -2.92 -12.50 -5.26
C GLY A 13 -3.51 -11.66 -6.40
N ARG A 14 -3.69 -10.34 -6.22
CA ARG A 14 -4.45 -9.47 -7.13
C ARG A 14 -3.73 -8.18 -7.50
N TYR A 15 -3.02 -7.55 -6.57
CA TYR A 15 -2.44 -6.23 -6.81
C TYR A 15 -0.93 -6.34 -6.92
N ARG A 16 -0.40 -6.16 -8.14
CA ARG A 16 1.04 -6.13 -8.37
C ARG A 16 1.57 -4.75 -8.03
N VAL A 17 2.56 -4.67 -7.16
CA VAL A 17 3.24 -3.42 -6.81
C VAL A 17 4.33 -3.13 -7.84
N GLU A 18 4.32 -1.95 -8.45
CA GLU A 18 5.27 -1.60 -9.51
C GLU A 18 6.34 -0.62 -9.06
N ALA A 19 5.93 0.46 -8.37
CA ALA A 19 6.84 1.52 -7.98
C ALA A 19 6.28 2.31 -6.80
N ARG A 20 7.16 2.80 -5.94
CA ARG A 20 6.77 3.73 -4.87
C ARG A 20 6.46 5.11 -5.47
N ILE A 21 5.33 5.70 -5.09
CA ILE A 21 4.92 7.04 -5.52
C ILE A 21 5.23 8.05 -4.41
N ALA A 22 4.85 7.75 -3.17
CA ALA A 22 4.98 8.69 -2.05
C ALA A 22 5.14 7.95 -0.72
N THR A 23 5.87 8.55 0.20
CA THR A 23 5.97 8.12 1.60
C THR A 23 5.31 9.16 2.49
N GLY A 24 4.32 8.75 3.27
CA GLY A 24 3.77 9.54 4.36
C GLY A 24 4.31 9.08 5.71
N GLY A 25 3.86 9.71 6.80
CA GLY A 25 4.28 9.33 8.15
C GLY A 25 3.92 7.89 8.52
N MET A 26 2.71 7.44 8.18
CA MET A 26 2.14 6.15 8.63
C MET A 26 2.00 5.09 7.53
N SER A 27 2.13 5.50 6.26
CA SER A 27 1.88 4.64 5.11
C SER A 27 2.71 5.06 3.92
N THR A 28 2.89 4.14 2.99
CA THR A 28 3.52 4.39 1.70
C THR A 28 2.51 4.15 0.60
N VAL A 29 2.48 5.02 -0.40
CA VAL A 29 1.63 4.90 -1.59
C VAL A 29 2.49 4.38 -2.74
N TYR A 30 2.01 3.32 -3.38
CA TYR A 30 2.64 2.71 -4.55
C TYR A 30 1.73 2.82 -5.76
N ARG A 31 2.36 2.85 -6.93
CA ARG A 31 1.72 2.51 -8.19
C ARG A 31 1.64 1.00 -8.25
N GLY A 32 0.48 0.49 -8.60
CA GLY A 32 0.28 -0.92 -8.86
C GLY A 32 -0.67 -1.19 -10.02
N LEU A 33 -0.84 -2.47 -10.30
CA LEU A 33 -1.76 -2.99 -11.30
C LEU A 33 -2.74 -3.95 -10.61
N ASP A 34 -4.03 -3.72 -10.77
CA ASP A 34 -5.05 -4.73 -10.46
C ASP A 34 -5.06 -5.75 -11.60
N VAL A 35 -4.46 -6.93 -11.37
CA VAL A 35 -4.26 -7.91 -12.45
C VAL A 35 -5.56 -8.57 -12.92
N ARG A 36 -6.66 -8.43 -12.17
CA ARG A 36 -7.96 -8.97 -12.59
C ARG A 36 -8.70 -8.04 -13.53
N LEU A 37 -8.55 -6.73 -13.31
CA LEU A 37 -9.22 -5.68 -14.09
C LEU A 37 -8.30 -5.03 -15.13
N ASP A 38 -7.02 -5.43 -15.16
CA ASP A 38 -5.97 -4.89 -16.01
C ASP A 38 -5.92 -3.36 -16.02
N ARG A 39 -5.97 -2.75 -14.83
CA ARG A 39 -5.98 -1.30 -14.68
C ARG A 39 -4.98 -0.81 -13.63
N PRO A 40 -4.36 0.35 -13.85
CA PRO A 40 -3.49 0.96 -12.85
C PRO A 40 -4.30 1.38 -11.61
N VAL A 41 -3.71 1.17 -10.44
CA VAL A 41 -4.29 1.52 -9.14
C VAL A 41 -3.23 2.14 -8.23
N ALA A 42 -3.69 2.95 -7.27
CA ALA A 42 -2.86 3.39 -6.15
C ALA A 42 -3.02 2.43 -4.98
N LEU A 43 -1.91 1.91 -4.45
CA LEU A 43 -1.88 1.00 -3.31
C LEU A 43 -1.33 1.74 -2.11
N LYS A 44 -2.19 2.06 -1.14
CA LYS A 44 -1.77 2.62 0.15
C LYS A 44 -1.48 1.47 1.10
N VAL A 45 -0.24 1.35 1.55
CA VAL A 45 0.21 0.27 2.44
C VAL A 45 0.65 0.87 3.76
N MET A 46 0.06 0.41 4.86
CA MET A 46 0.46 0.81 6.21
C MET A 46 1.85 0.27 6.55
N ASP A 47 2.68 1.08 7.19
CA ASP A 47 3.95 0.61 7.72
C ASP A 47 3.71 -0.35 8.90
N SER A 48 4.37 -1.51 8.87
CA SER A 48 4.27 -2.56 9.90
C SER A 48 4.45 -2.04 11.34
N ARG A 49 5.25 -0.98 11.55
CA ARG A 49 5.47 -0.37 12.87
C ARG A 49 4.22 0.25 13.49
N TYR A 50 3.22 0.60 12.68
CA TYR A 50 1.94 1.18 13.13
C TYR A 50 0.79 0.18 13.10
N ALA A 51 1.00 -1.04 12.61
CA ALA A 51 -0.07 -2.03 12.45
C ALA A 51 -0.67 -2.50 13.79
N ALA A 52 0.10 -2.42 14.89
CA ALA A 52 -0.34 -2.79 16.23
C ALA A 52 -1.09 -1.66 16.98
N ASP A 53 -1.10 -0.44 16.44
CA ASP A 53 -1.75 0.71 17.07
C ASP A 53 -3.15 0.93 16.46
N GLY A 54 -4.16 0.64 17.27
CA GLY A 54 -5.57 0.74 16.87
C GLY A 54 -5.99 2.13 16.42
N GLN A 55 -5.36 3.21 16.90
CA GLN A 55 -5.70 4.57 16.49
C GLN A 55 -5.19 4.88 15.07
N PHE A 56 -4.03 4.35 14.70
CA PHE A 56 -3.51 4.47 13.33
C PHE A 56 -4.28 3.58 12.36
N LEU A 57 -4.64 2.37 12.78
CA LEU A 57 -5.49 1.47 12.00
C LEU A 57 -6.86 2.10 11.71
N ALA A 58 -7.50 2.69 12.73
CA ALA A 58 -8.80 3.36 12.56
C ALA A 58 -8.74 4.52 11.57
N ARG A 59 -7.71 5.38 11.66
CA ARG A 59 -7.51 6.50 10.72
C ARG A 59 -7.30 6.01 9.29
N PHE A 60 -6.48 4.99 9.11
CA PHE A 60 -6.21 4.41 7.80
C PHE A 60 -7.47 3.80 7.17
N GLN A 61 -8.29 3.10 7.96
CA GLN A 61 -9.56 2.54 7.48
C GLN A 61 -10.59 3.62 7.13
N LEU A 62 -10.62 4.73 7.87
CA LEU A 62 -11.54 5.84 7.61
C LEU A 62 -11.30 6.44 6.21
N GLU A 63 -10.03 6.68 5.86
CA GLU A 63 -9.64 7.25 4.57
C GLU A 63 -9.91 6.31 3.38
N ALA A 64 -10.04 5.00 3.61
CA ALA A 64 -10.37 4.03 2.56
C ALA A 64 -11.88 3.95 2.27
N ARG A 65 -12.73 4.49 3.15
CA ARG A 65 -14.20 4.45 3.04
C ARG A 65 -14.81 5.78 2.59
N ALA A 66 -14.02 6.85 2.57
CA ALA A 66 -14.44 8.21 2.21
C ALA A 66 -14.42 8.46 0.71
#